data_AF-A0A178UR95-F1
#
_entry.id   AF-A0A178UR95-F1
#
_cell.length_a   1.000
_cell.length_b   1.000
_cell.length_c   1.000
_cell.angle_alpha   90.00
_cell.angle_beta   90.00
_cell.angle_gamma   90.00
#
_symmetry.space_group_name_H-M   'P 1'
#
loop_
_entity.id
_entity.type
_entity.pdbx_description
1 polymer ?
#
loop_
_entity_poly.entity_id
_entity_poly.type
_entity_poly.pdbx_seq_one_letter_code
_entity_poly.pdbx_strand_id
1 'polypeptide(L)'
;MYLSLPLPCTSMRTMDLTVMSADGSSLPIPLTVNVPKFGKFEDLHKALVTACSLPEEETLLVTEVYNNRIIRFLEEPTDSLTLIRDGDKLVVYRLKKDANNSPLIVYMHQKLEEQFISGKSSPTWKAFGIPLVSRLCDVENGSDVENLYLKLLSSFKMPTEFFTENLENPTEEEATDKTDTDGTTSVEDTNSTDVKETTESLPDPVLRLYLTDDRGNSIEAEMLKEKPVNKSKRLNVLARWPVKELDVYDTCLLSSLPEVSKSGTKRPQESVSLFKCLEAFLTEEPLGPDDMWYCPGCKEHRQAIKKLDLWRLPEILVIHLKRFSYSRFMKNKLEAYVDFPLDNLDLSSYISYKNGQTTYRYMLYAISNHYGSMGGGHYTAYVHHGGDRWYDFDDSHVHQISQEKIKTSAAYVLFYKRLVD
;
A
#
# COMPACT_ATOMS: atom_id res chain seq x y z
N MET A 1 -34.86 -0.66 -25.04
CA MET A 1 -34.39 -1.31 -23.79
C MET A 1 -32.99 -0.82 -23.53
N TYR A 2 -32.66 -0.53 -22.27
CA TYR A 2 -31.37 0.00 -21.86
C TYR A 2 -30.74 -0.98 -20.86
N LEU A 3 -29.63 -1.60 -21.23
CA LEU A 3 -28.88 -2.52 -20.37
C LEU A 3 -27.73 -1.76 -19.74
N SER A 4 -27.70 -1.71 -18.41
CA SER A 4 -26.65 -1.04 -17.65
C SER A 4 -25.75 -2.10 -17.05
N LEU A 5 -24.78 -2.56 -17.85
CA LEU A 5 -23.96 -3.73 -17.53
C LEU A 5 -22.85 -3.35 -16.54
N PRO A 6 -22.69 -4.09 -15.43
CA PRO A 6 -21.51 -3.98 -14.61
C PRO A 6 -20.31 -4.44 -15.43
N LEU A 7 -19.17 -3.80 -15.25
CA LEU A 7 -17.93 -4.40 -15.71
C LEU A 7 -17.56 -5.44 -14.65
N PRO A 8 -17.41 -6.73 -15.01
CA PRO A 8 -16.78 -7.73 -14.17
C PRO A 8 -15.46 -7.12 -13.77
N CYS A 9 -15.41 -6.67 -12.54
CA CYS A 9 -14.26 -5.97 -12.07
C CYS A 9 -13.18 -7.05 -12.11
N THR A 10 -12.15 -6.87 -12.93
CA THR A 10 -10.82 -7.22 -12.43
C THR A 10 -10.57 -6.24 -11.29
N SER A 11 -11.33 -6.42 -10.21
CA SER A 11 -11.32 -5.57 -9.03
C SER A 11 -10.04 -5.80 -8.29
N MET A 12 -9.00 -6.41 -8.86
CA MET A 12 -7.78 -6.69 -8.15
C MET A 12 -6.83 -5.51 -8.36
N ARG A 13 -6.31 -4.96 -7.26
CA ARG A 13 -5.12 -4.11 -7.27
C ARG A 13 -3.94 -4.95 -6.85
N THR A 14 -2.80 -4.64 -7.43
CA THR A 14 -1.51 -5.15 -6.95
C THR A 14 -1.03 -4.27 -5.82
N MET A 15 -0.54 -4.86 -4.73
CA MET A 15 0.09 -4.15 -3.63
C MET A 15 1.49 -4.73 -3.43
N ASP A 16 2.48 -3.85 -3.36
CA ASP A 16 3.86 -4.19 -3.07
C ASP A 16 4.11 -3.95 -1.57
N LEU A 17 4.63 -4.98 -0.90
CA LEU A 17 4.89 -4.99 0.53
C LEU A 17 6.31 -5.50 0.77
N THR A 18 6.83 -5.24 1.96
CA THR A 18 8.10 -5.81 2.42
C THR A 18 7.87 -6.66 3.64
N VAL A 19 8.26 -7.91 3.55
CA VAL A 19 8.17 -8.87 4.66
C VAL A 19 9.46 -8.83 5.46
N MET A 20 9.36 -8.62 6.76
CA MET A 20 10.47 -8.62 7.69
C MET A 20 10.27 -9.68 8.76
N SER A 21 11.36 -10.35 9.15
CA SER A 21 11.31 -11.24 10.30
C SER A 21 11.46 -10.47 11.60
N ALA A 22 10.58 -10.73 12.56
CA ALA A 22 10.62 -10.10 13.88
C ALA A 22 11.57 -10.80 14.87
N ASP A 23 12.44 -11.70 14.38
CA ASP A 23 13.46 -12.38 15.17
C ASP A 23 14.89 -12.21 14.63
N GLY A 24 15.06 -11.48 13.52
CA GLY A 24 16.35 -11.24 12.86
C GLY A 24 16.89 -12.43 12.06
N SER A 25 16.12 -13.50 11.85
CA SER A 25 16.59 -14.71 11.16
C SER A 25 16.75 -14.57 9.64
N SER A 26 16.11 -13.58 9.02
CA SER A 26 16.12 -13.39 7.57
C SER A 26 16.17 -11.92 7.18
N LEU A 27 16.67 -11.68 5.97
CA LEU A 27 16.68 -10.37 5.33
C LEU A 27 15.26 -9.95 4.89
N PRO A 28 14.98 -8.65 4.72
CA PRO A 28 13.72 -8.18 4.17
C PRO A 28 13.44 -8.76 2.78
N ILE A 29 12.23 -9.26 2.57
CA ILE A 29 11.82 -9.88 1.30
C ILE A 29 10.73 -9.02 0.65
N PRO A 30 10.91 -8.58 -0.61
CA PRO A 30 9.85 -7.89 -1.33
C PRO A 30 8.76 -8.90 -1.70
N LEU A 31 7.50 -8.52 -1.48
CA LEU A 31 6.35 -9.36 -1.75
C LEU A 31 5.28 -8.56 -2.47
N THR A 32 4.80 -9.10 -3.58
CA THR A 32 3.70 -8.53 -4.34
C THR A 32 2.48 -9.42 -4.24
N VAL A 33 1.35 -8.85 -3.84
CA VAL A 33 0.07 -9.57 -3.74
C VAL A 33 -1.02 -8.89 -4.57
N ASN A 34 -1.98 -9.66 -5.05
CA ASN A 34 -3.17 -9.14 -5.72
C ASN A 34 -4.36 -9.26 -4.78
N VAL A 35 -5.03 -8.14 -4.53
CA VAL A 35 -6.14 -8.04 -3.58
C VAL A 35 -7.27 -7.21 -4.19
N PRO A 36 -8.53 -7.35 -3.76
CA PRO A 36 -9.58 -6.49 -4.26
C PRO A 36 -9.29 -5.00 -3.98
N LYS A 37 -9.36 -4.15 -5.00
CA LYS A 37 -9.23 -2.69 -5.04
C LYS A 37 -10.17 -1.99 -4.07
N PHE A 38 -11.37 -2.54 -3.87
CA PHE A 38 -12.33 -2.10 -2.86
C PHE A 38 -12.45 -3.09 -1.70
N GLY A 39 -11.45 -3.97 -1.56
CA GLY A 39 -11.38 -4.99 -0.52
C GLY A 39 -11.11 -4.40 0.85
N LYS A 40 -11.15 -5.30 1.83
CA LYS A 40 -10.89 -5.01 3.23
C LYS A 40 -9.54 -5.59 3.65
N PHE A 41 -9.06 -5.18 4.83
CA PHE A 41 -7.83 -5.70 5.38
C PHE A 41 -7.83 -7.23 5.49
N GLU A 42 -8.98 -7.85 5.74
CA GLU A 42 -9.11 -9.31 5.74
C GLU A 42 -8.70 -9.96 4.39
N ASP A 43 -8.99 -9.31 3.26
CA ASP A 43 -8.62 -9.81 1.94
C ASP A 43 -7.10 -9.75 1.74
N LEU A 44 -6.47 -8.65 2.17
CA LEU A 44 -5.02 -8.50 2.17
C LEU A 44 -4.35 -9.52 3.10
N HIS A 45 -4.86 -9.68 4.32
CA HIS A 45 -4.33 -10.63 5.29
C HIS A 45 -4.39 -12.06 4.76
N LYS A 46 -5.50 -12.49 4.15
CA LYS A 46 -5.62 -13.80 3.50
C LYS A 46 -4.58 -13.98 2.39
N ALA A 47 -4.43 -12.99 1.50
CA ALA A 47 -3.45 -13.04 0.42
C ALA A 47 -2.00 -13.15 0.97
N LEU A 48 -1.69 -12.43 2.05
CA LEU A 48 -0.38 -12.47 2.70
C LEU A 48 -0.10 -13.81 3.39
N VAL A 49 -1.07 -14.38 4.12
CA VAL A 49 -0.91 -15.70 4.76
C VAL A 49 -0.61 -16.77 3.71
N THR A 50 -1.31 -16.74 2.56
CA THR A 50 -1.06 -17.65 1.45
C THR A 50 0.32 -17.42 0.82
N ALA A 51 0.66 -16.17 0.53
CA ALA A 51 1.91 -15.84 -0.18
C ALA A 51 3.16 -16.07 0.67
N CYS A 52 3.08 -15.85 1.99
CA CYS A 52 4.18 -16.08 2.93
C CYS A 52 4.32 -17.55 3.37
N SER A 53 3.39 -18.43 2.99
CA SER A 53 3.31 -19.82 3.46
C SER A 53 3.44 -19.90 4.99
N LEU A 54 2.61 -19.13 5.69
CA LEU A 54 2.75 -18.90 7.13
C LEU A 54 2.50 -20.20 7.95
N PRO A 55 3.46 -20.62 8.80
CA PRO A 55 3.24 -21.74 9.73
C PRO A 55 2.13 -21.45 10.74
N GLU A 56 1.52 -22.50 11.32
CA GLU A 56 0.46 -22.35 12.32
C GLU A 56 0.89 -21.58 13.57
N GLU A 57 2.19 -21.54 13.87
CA GLU A 57 2.79 -20.88 15.03
C GLU A 57 3.15 -19.41 14.80
N GLU A 58 2.92 -18.86 13.60
CA GLU A 58 3.26 -17.48 13.25
C GLU A 58 2.03 -16.63 12.91
N THR A 59 2.15 -15.32 13.13
CA THR A 59 1.16 -14.31 12.76
C THR A 59 1.82 -13.17 12.00
N LEU A 60 1.01 -12.40 11.28
CA LEU A 60 1.47 -11.25 10.49
C LEU A 60 0.96 -9.96 11.11
N LEU A 61 1.85 -8.98 11.23
CA LEU A 61 1.50 -7.61 11.58
C LEU A 61 1.77 -6.71 10.38
N VAL A 62 0.72 -6.06 9.86
CA VAL A 62 0.83 -5.20 8.68
C VAL A 62 0.81 -3.73 9.12
N THR A 63 1.77 -2.96 8.61
CA THR A 63 1.94 -1.56 8.98
C THR A 63 2.16 -0.68 7.76
N GLU A 64 1.70 0.56 7.86
CA GLU A 64 2.00 1.62 6.90
C GLU A 64 3.15 2.47 7.45
N VAL A 65 4.20 2.62 6.65
CA VAL A 65 5.43 3.31 7.02
C VAL A 65 5.59 4.57 6.17
N TYR A 66 5.73 5.71 6.83
CA TYR A 66 6.01 6.99 6.19
C TYR A 66 7.09 7.74 6.96
N ASN A 67 8.02 8.36 6.24
CA ASN A 67 9.14 9.12 6.81
C ASN A 67 9.87 8.36 7.94
N ASN A 68 10.22 7.08 7.68
CA ASN A 68 10.94 6.19 8.60
C ASN A 68 10.19 5.86 9.90
N ARG A 69 8.87 5.99 9.91
CA ARG A 69 8.02 5.75 11.09
C ARG A 69 6.77 4.98 10.70
N ILE A 70 6.27 4.16 11.63
CA ILE A 70 4.97 3.52 11.47
C ILE A 70 3.90 4.58 11.75
N ILE A 71 3.09 4.89 10.75
CA ILE A 71 1.97 5.84 10.89
C ILE A 71 0.65 5.13 11.15
N ARG A 72 0.55 3.85 10.78
CA ARG A 72 -0.66 3.05 10.97
C ARG A 72 -0.34 1.57 11.14
N PHE A 73 -1.04 0.94 12.08
CA PHE A 73 -1.15 -0.51 12.19
C PHE A 73 -2.49 -0.92 11.57
N LEU A 74 -2.45 -1.86 10.63
CA LEU A 74 -3.65 -2.43 10.03
C LEU A 74 -4.03 -3.66 10.86
N GLU A 75 -4.97 -3.48 11.77
CA GLU A 75 -5.40 -4.52 12.72
C GLU A 75 -6.87 -4.91 12.49
N GLU A 76 -7.73 -3.94 12.17
CA GLU A 76 -9.17 -4.16 12.03
C GLU A 76 -9.49 -4.87 10.70
N PRO A 77 -10.10 -6.08 10.72
CA PRO A 77 -10.40 -6.83 9.49
C PRO A 77 -11.30 -6.07 8.51
N THR A 78 -12.09 -5.11 9.03
CA THR A 78 -13.02 -4.31 8.25
C THR A 78 -12.41 -3.07 7.61
N ASP A 79 -11.15 -2.75 7.91
CA ASP A 79 -10.45 -1.59 7.36
C ASP A 79 -10.43 -1.63 5.84
N SER A 80 -10.82 -0.53 5.21
CA SER A 80 -10.85 -0.46 3.75
C SER A 80 -9.45 -0.28 3.18
N LEU A 81 -9.08 -1.16 2.24
CA LEU A 81 -7.82 -1.04 1.49
C LEU A 81 -7.80 0.17 0.55
N THR A 82 -8.96 0.79 0.28
CA THR A 82 -9.05 1.99 -0.56
C THR A 82 -8.34 3.20 0.04
N LEU A 83 -8.10 3.19 1.35
CA LEU A 83 -7.40 4.26 2.06
C LEU A 83 -5.88 4.22 1.84
N ILE A 84 -5.34 3.07 1.43
CA ILE A 84 -3.92 2.88 1.14
C ILE A 84 -3.68 3.25 -0.32
N ARG A 85 -2.90 4.29 -0.57
CA ARG A 85 -2.60 4.81 -1.90
C ARG A 85 -1.58 3.94 -2.61
N ASP A 86 -1.54 4.05 -3.92
CA ASP A 86 -0.48 3.43 -4.71
C ASP A 86 0.84 4.16 -4.42
N GLY A 87 1.84 3.41 -3.94
CA GLY A 87 3.13 3.95 -3.52
C GLY A 87 3.31 4.13 -2.01
N ASP A 88 2.26 3.95 -1.20
CA ASP A 88 2.41 3.87 0.25
C ASP A 88 3.25 2.65 0.61
N LYS A 89 4.18 2.82 1.57
CA LYS A 89 5.08 1.73 1.94
C LYS A 89 4.41 0.86 3.00
N LEU A 90 4.11 -0.38 2.62
CA LEU A 90 3.60 -1.37 3.56
C LEU A 90 4.71 -2.33 4.01
N VAL A 91 4.80 -2.55 5.31
CA VAL A 91 5.74 -3.47 5.92
C VAL A 91 4.98 -4.49 6.74
N VAL A 92 5.28 -5.77 6.49
CA VAL A 92 4.68 -6.93 7.13
C VAL A 92 5.70 -7.59 8.02
N TYR A 93 5.46 -7.62 9.33
CA TYR A 93 6.33 -8.32 10.28
C TYR A 93 5.80 -9.72 10.56
N ARG A 94 6.64 -10.73 10.39
CA ARG A 94 6.36 -12.12 10.79
C ARG A 94 6.71 -12.27 12.27
N LEU A 95 5.70 -12.54 13.10
CA LEU A 95 5.80 -12.65 14.54
C LEU A 95 5.41 -14.07 14.97
N LYS A 96 5.98 -14.58 16.07
CA LYS A 96 5.45 -15.79 16.70
C LYS A 96 4.06 -15.50 17.29
N LYS A 97 3.13 -16.43 17.13
CA LYS A 97 1.85 -16.39 17.85
C LYS A 97 2.13 -16.55 19.34
N ASP A 98 1.65 -15.59 20.12
CA ASP A 98 1.77 -15.58 21.55
C ASP A 98 0.41 -15.75 22.20
N ALA A 99 0.27 -16.77 23.05
CA ALA A 99 -0.96 -17.02 23.79
C ALA A 99 -1.30 -15.89 24.80
N ASN A 100 -0.30 -15.08 25.17
CA ASN A 100 -0.40 -14.08 26.23
C ASN A 100 -0.57 -12.63 25.73
N ASN A 101 -0.69 -12.41 24.41
CA ASN A 101 -0.80 -11.09 23.80
C ASN A 101 0.26 -10.10 24.33
N SER A 102 1.52 -10.55 24.34
CA SER A 102 2.67 -9.80 24.81
C SER A 102 2.77 -8.46 24.08
N PRO A 103 3.14 -7.37 24.79
CA PRO A 103 3.30 -6.06 24.16
C PRO A 103 4.24 -6.05 22.96
N LEU A 104 3.98 -5.13 22.04
CA LEU A 104 4.87 -4.86 20.91
C LEU A 104 5.97 -3.89 21.32
N ILE A 105 7.17 -4.09 20.79
CA ILE A 105 8.24 -3.11 20.81
C ILE A 105 8.54 -2.64 19.39
N VAL A 106 8.69 -1.34 19.20
CA VAL A 106 9.00 -0.70 17.93
C VAL A 106 10.30 0.07 18.06
N TYR A 107 11.30 -0.28 17.27
CA TYR A 107 12.57 0.42 17.17
C TYR A 107 12.58 1.33 15.95
N MET A 108 12.79 2.62 16.18
CA MET A 108 13.05 3.62 15.14
C MET A 108 14.53 3.97 15.13
N HIS A 109 15.04 4.44 14.00
CA HIS A 109 16.46 4.70 13.84
C HIS A 109 16.74 6.15 13.51
N GLN A 110 17.75 6.70 14.16
CA GLN A 110 18.37 7.97 13.82
C GLN A 110 19.86 7.78 13.62
N LYS A 111 20.40 8.45 12.60
CA LYS A 111 21.84 8.57 12.38
C LYS A 111 22.25 10.02 12.40
N LEU A 112 23.51 10.26 12.73
CA LEU A 112 24.10 11.59 12.66
C LEU A 112 24.40 11.95 11.20
N GLU A 113 23.87 13.07 10.73
CA GLU A 113 24.23 13.68 9.44
C GLU A 113 24.67 15.12 9.66
N GLU A 114 25.72 15.54 8.94
CA GLU A 114 26.12 16.94 8.89
C GLU A 114 25.16 17.72 7.98
N GLN A 115 24.44 18.67 8.55
CA GLN A 115 23.66 19.62 7.78
C GLN A 115 24.45 20.90 7.56
N PHE A 116 24.54 21.31 6.29
CA PHE A 116 25.16 22.58 5.90
C PHE A 116 24.08 23.63 5.69
N ILE A 117 23.95 24.54 6.65
CA ILE A 117 23.04 25.69 6.54
C ILE A 117 23.88 26.96 6.67
N SER A 118 23.80 27.84 5.67
CA SER A 118 24.50 29.14 5.67
C SER A 118 26.03 29.05 5.92
N GLY A 119 26.69 28.02 5.38
CA GLY A 119 28.15 27.86 5.45
C GLY A 119 28.69 27.32 6.78
N LYS A 120 27.83 26.91 7.71
CA LYS A 120 28.23 26.19 8.94
C LYS A 120 27.69 24.77 8.88
N SER A 121 28.55 23.79 9.18
CA SER A 121 28.12 22.42 9.44
C SER A 121 27.65 22.31 10.89
N SER A 122 26.44 21.79 11.08
CA SER A 122 25.94 21.39 12.39
C SER A 122 25.57 19.91 12.33
N PRO A 123 26.00 19.10 13.31
CA PRO A 123 25.56 17.71 13.41
C PRO A 123 24.07 17.68 13.72
N THR A 124 23.29 16.88 12.99
CA THR A 124 21.85 16.72 13.19
C THR A 124 21.47 15.25 13.17
N TRP A 125 20.57 14.86 14.07
CA TRP A 125 20.02 13.50 14.08
C TRP A 125 18.87 13.38 13.08
N LYS A 126 19.04 12.50 12.08
CA LYS A 126 18.04 12.28 11.04
C LYS A 126 17.50 10.86 11.08
N ALA A 127 16.19 10.74 10.95
CA ALA A 127 15.54 9.44 10.89
C ALA A 127 15.96 8.69 9.61
N PHE A 128 16.14 7.38 9.73
CA PHE A 128 16.46 6.52 8.59
C PHE A 128 15.90 5.11 8.82
N GLY A 129 15.98 4.27 7.80
CA GLY A 129 15.57 2.87 7.91
C GLY A 129 14.06 2.63 7.99
N ILE A 130 13.69 1.36 7.95
CA ILE A 130 12.36 0.86 8.28
C ILE A 130 12.37 0.54 9.79
N PRO A 131 11.33 0.91 10.55
CA PRO A 131 11.25 0.51 11.95
C PRO A 131 11.33 -1.01 12.13
N LEU A 132 11.99 -1.48 13.19
CA LEU A 132 12.00 -2.90 13.52
C LEU A 132 10.93 -3.17 14.59
N VAL A 133 10.20 -4.27 14.44
CA VAL A 133 9.12 -4.63 15.37
C VAL A 133 9.32 -6.04 15.88
N SER A 134 9.10 -6.23 17.18
CA SER A 134 9.07 -7.56 17.80
C SER A 134 8.11 -7.60 19.00
N ARG A 135 7.96 -8.78 19.60
CA ARG A 135 7.21 -9.00 20.85
C ARG A 135 8.15 -8.87 22.04
N LEU A 136 7.69 -8.23 23.12
CA LEU A 136 8.37 -8.18 24.41
C LEU A 136 8.19 -9.48 25.20
N CYS A 137 8.66 -10.59 24.65
CA CYS A 137 8.77 -11.86 25.36
C CYS A 137 10.07 -11.88 26.17
N ASP A 138 10.00 -12.20 27.46
CA ASP A 138 11.18 -12.37 28.33
C ASP A 138 12.10 -11.14 28.46
N VAL A 139 11.55 -9.93 28.26
CA VAL A 139 12.25 -8.66 28.46
C VAL A 139 11.91 -8.10 29.84
N GLU A 140 12.90 -7.84 30.68
CA GLU A 140 12.71 -7.27 32.03
C GLU A 140 13.36 -5.90 32.19
N ASN A 141 14.53 -5.71 31.57
CA ASN A 141 15.35 -4.51 31.75
C ASN A 141 15.84 -3.93 30.40
N GLY A 142 16.58 -2.82 30.47
CA GLY A 142 17.13 -2.16 29.28
C GLY A 142 18.15 -3.01 28.52
N SER A 143 18.90 -3.88 29.20
CA SER A 143 19.85 -4.81 28.56
C SER A 143 19.14 -5.81 27.66
N ASP A 144 18.00 -6.34 28.10
CA ASP A 144 17.19 -7.27 27.31
C ASP A 144 16.62 -6.60 26.04
N VAL A 145 16.23 -5.32 26.15
CA VAL A 145 15.79 -4.51 25.01
C VAL A 145 16.92 -4.32 24.01
N GLU A 146 18.13 -3.98 24.47
CA GLU A 146 19.30 -3.84 23.61
C GLU A 146 19.68 -5.16 22.94
N ASN A 147 19.67 -6.28 23.67
CA ASN A 147 19.95 -7.60 23.13
C ASN A 147 18.92 -8.01 22.06
N LEU A 148 17.64 -7.74 22.30
CA LEU A 148 16.58 -7.97 21.32
C LEU A 148 16.79 -7.12 20.07
N TYR A 149 17.17 -5.85 20.23
CA TYR A 149 17.47 -4.96 19.12
C TYR A 149 18.66 -5.47 18.27
N LEU A 150 19.77 -5.84 18.91
CA LEU A 150 20.94 -6.39 18.23
C LEU A 150 20.64 -7.70 17.53
N LYS A 151 19.76 -8.54 18.10
CA LYS A 151 19.29 -9.77 17.47
C LYS A 151 18.50 -9.46 16.19
N LEU A 152 17.59 -8.49 16.21
CA LEU A 152 16.84 -8.07 15.03
C LEU A 152 17.75 -7.54 13.91
N LEU A 153 18.85 -6.87 14.28
CA LEU A 153 19.84 -6.37 13.33
C LEU A 153 20.79 -7.43 12.77
N SER A 154 20.78 -8.66 13.31
CA SER A 154 21.78 -9.67 12.96
C SER A 154 21.80 -10.03 11.47
N SER A 155 20.63 -10.08 10.81
CA SER A 155 20.54 -10.34 9.36
C SER A 155 21.12 -9.21 8.51
N PHE A 156 21.27 -8.01 9.05
CA PHE A 156 21.78 -6.83 8.35
C PHE A 156 23.29 -6.63 8.54
N LYS A 157 23.98 -7.48 9.31
CA LYS A 157 25.43 -7.35 9.50
C LYS A 157 26.17 -7.62 8.19
N MET A 158 27.09 -6.72 7.83
CA MET A 158 27.98 -6.92 6.70
C MET A 158 28.90 -8.11 6.96
N PRO A 159 29.18 -8.96 5.96
CA PRO A 159 30.20 -9.99 6.08
C PRO A 159 31.55 -9.37 6.45
N THR A 160 32.26 -9.98 7.40
CA THR A 160 33.51 -9.45 7.99
C THR A 160 34.69 -9.37 7.00
N GLU A 161 34.54 -9.82 5.75
CA GLU A 161 35.62 -9.93 4.76
C GLU A 161 36.08 -8.60 4.12
N PHE A 162 35.50 -7.46 4.48
CA PHE A 162 35.90 -6.14 3.94
C PHE A 162 36.79 -5.30 4.86
N PHE A 163 37.09 -5.76 6.09
CA PHE A 163 37.91 -5.04 7.07
C PHE A 163 39.29 -5.67 7.30
N THR A 164 39.98 -6.05 6.23
CA THR A 164 41.43 -6.32 6.31
C THR A 164 42.12 -5.76 5.09
N GLU A 165 42.34 -4.45 5.09
CA GLU A 165 43.55 -3.84 4.53
C GLU A 165 43.58 -2.37 4.96
N ASN A 166 44.70 -1.98 5.56
CA ASN A 166 45.08 -0.62 5.99
C ASN A 166 44.68 -0.19 7.41
N LEU A 167 45.34 -0.81 8.39
CA LEU A 167 45.79 -0.07 9.58
C LEU A 167 47.27 -0.39 9.83
N GLU A 168 48.15 0.32 9.11
CA GLU A 168 49.55 0.45 9.53
C GLU A 168 49.59 1.37 10.75
N ASN A 169 50.14 0.86 11.84
CA ASN A 169 50.35 1.56 13.11
C ASN A 169 51.26 2.80 12.93
N PRO A 170 50.96 3.94 13.55
CA PRO A 170 51.98 4.94 13.82
C PRO A 170 52.69 4.60 15.14
N THR A 171 53.99 4.45 15.01
CA THR A 171 55.05 4.46 16.02
C THR A 171 54.88 5.54 17.09
N GLU A 172 55.18 5.13 18.32
CA GLU A 172 55.42 5.99 19.48
C GLU A 172 56.58 6.96 19.20
N GLU A 173 56.33 8.26 19.32
CA GLU A 173 57.40 9.24 19.56
C GLU A 173 57.08 10.05 20.83
N GLU A 174 58.04 9.98 21.75
CA GLU A 174 58.10 10.71 23.00
C GLU A 174 58.19 12.22 22.77
N ALA A 175 57.49 13.01 23.59
CA ALA A 175 57.93 14.36 23.92
C ALA A 175 57.60 14.65 25.39
N THR A 176 58.66 14.74 26.17
CA THR A 176 58.72 15.31 27.51
C THR A 176 58.80 16.83 27.41
N ASP A 177 58.01 17.58 28.19
CA ASP A 177 58.56 18.69 28.99
C ASP A 177 57.62 19.13 30.12
N LYS A 178 58.22 19.79 31.11
CA LYS A 178 57.88 19.86 32.51
C LYS A 178 57.17 21.17 32.94
N THR A 179 56.46 21.01 34.07
CA THR A 179 56.39 21.87 35.29
C THR A 179 55.71 23.24 35.33
N ASP A 180 55.11 23.44 36.52
CA ASP A 180 54.96 24.66 37.34
C ASP A 180 53.68 25.50 37.21
N THR A 181 53.01 25.99 38.25
CA THR A 181 52.88 25.76 39.72
C THR A 181 51.71 26.67 40.18
N ASP A 182 51.12 26.39 41.35
CA ASP A 182 50.26 27.27 42.20
C ASP A 182 48.87 27.68 41.68
N GLY A 183 47.80 27.75 42.47
CA GLY A 183 47.61 27.59 43.91
C GLY A 183 46.39 28.44 44.35
N THR A 184 45.42 27.81 45.05
CA THR A 184 44.64 28.37 46.19
C THR A 184 43.67 29.56 45.87
N THR A 185 42.37 29.66 46.20
CA THR A 185 41.59 29.36 47.42
C THR A 185 40.08 29.65 47.17
N SER A 186 39.21 28.75 47.63
CA SER A 186 37.98 28.92 48.46
C SER A 186 36.87 29.98 48.23
N VAL A 187 35.64 29.48 48.44
CA VAL A 187 34.45 30.01 49.15
C VAL A 187 33.16 30.22 48.31
N GLU A 188 32.28 29.22 48.47
CA GLU A 188 30.83 29.23 48.76
C GLU A 188 29.90 30.40 48.38
N ASP A 189 28.84 29.97 47.67
CA ASP A 189 27.41 30.11 47.98
C ASP A 189 26.47 31.14 47.29
N THR A 190 25.48 30.50 46.66
CA THR A 190 24.04 30.83 46.54
C THR A 190 23.49 31.74 45.43
N ASN A 191 22.81 31.05 44.52
CA ASN A 191 21.50 31.33 43.90
C ASN A 191 21.31 32.59 43.03
N SER A 192 21.26 32.36 41.71
CA SER A 192 20.14 32.84 40.90
C SER A 192 19.96 31.94 39.67
N THR A 193 18.73 31.46 39.53
CA THR A 193 18.15 30.79 38.37
C THR A 193 18.45 31.49 37.05
N ASP A 194 19.03 30.75 36.10
CA ASP A 194 18.80 30.98 34.68
C ASP A 194 18.97 29.68 33.88
N VAL A 195 17.98 29.44 33.03
CA VAL A 195 17.79 28.25 32.20
C VAL A 195 18.96 28.13 31.22
N LYS A 196 19.85 27.15 31.45
CA LYS A 196 20.89 26.79 30.48
C LYS A 196 20.39 25.67 29.58
N GLU A 197 20.09 26.02 28.34
CA GLU A 197 20.23 25.11 27.20
C GLU A 197 21.57 24.40 27.31
N THR A 198 21.53 23.08 27.52
CA THR A 198 22.72 22.24 27.52
C THR A 198 23.24 22.17 26.09
N THR A 199 24.31 22.92 25.85
CA THR A 199 25.28 22.72 24.77
C THR A 199 25.59 21.23 24.64
N GLU A 200 25.19 20.64 23.51
CA GLU A 200 25.46 19.24 23.16
C GLU A 200 26.98 18.99 23.17
N SER A 201 27.42 18.18 24.13
CA SER A 201 28.73 17.56 24.12
C SER A 201 28.86 16.63 22.90
N LEU A 202 30.08 16.50 22.36
CA LEU A 202 30.46 15.57 21.30
C LEU A 202 29.73 14.22 21.40
N PRO A 203 29.22 13.64 20.29
CA PRO A 203 28.44 12.42 20.34
C PRO A 203 29.30 11.23 20.77
N ASP A 204 28.79 10.51 21.77
CA ASP A 204 29.35 9.28 22.34
C ASP A 204 29.49 8.19 21.26
N PRO A 205 30.59 7.40 21.22
CA PRO A 205 30.84 6.45 20.14
C PRO A 205 30.03 5.14 20.24
N VAL A 206 28.95 5.13 21.01
CA VAL A 206 28.19 3.92 21.36
C VAL A 206 26.72 4.09 20.96
N LEU A 207 26.12 3.05 20.37
CA LEU A 207 24.67 2.93 20.18
C LEU A 207 23.92 3.21 21.48
N ARG A 208 22.99 4.16 21.42
CA ARG A 208 22.14 4.52 22.56
C ARG A 208 20.68 4.35 22.21
N LEU A 209 19.93 3.78 23.15
CA LEU A 209 18.50 3.56 23.05
C LEU A 209 17.75 4.54 23.95
N TYR A 210 16.66 5.10 23.45
CA TYR A 210 15.84 6.08 24.16
C TYR A 210 14.38 5.66 24.13
N LEU A 211 13.68 5.82 25.25
CA LEU A 211 12.22 5.74 25.28
C LEU A 211 11.63 6.99 24.64
N THR A 212 10.59 6.78 23.86
CA THR A 212 9.85 7.86 23.22
C THR A 212 8.37 7.81 23.56
N ASP A 213 7.67 8.90 23.25
CA ASP A 213 6.21 8.95 23.29
C ASP A 213 5.56 7.88 22.38
N ASP A 214 4.23 7.80 22.45
CA ASP A 214 3.39 6.86 21.70
C ASP A 214 3.56 6.95 20.17
N ARG A 215 4.05 8.08 19.67
CA ARG A 215 4.24 8.41 18.25
C ARG A 215 5.70 8.44 17.81
N GLY A 216 6.66 8.24 18.71
CA GLY A 216 8.08 8.35 18.41
C GLY A 216 8.57 9.76 18.12
N ASN A 217 7.81 10.79 18.52
CA ASN A 217 8.13 12.18 18.23
C ASN A 217 9.11 12.78 19.22
N SER A 218 8.93 12.47 20.51
CA SER A 218 9.66 13.10 21.60
C SER A 218 10.41 12.06 22.42
N ILE A 219 11.67 12.35 22.74
CA ILE A 219 12.47 11.54 23.66
C ILE A 219 12.00 11.83 25.09
N GLU A 220 11.63 10.78 25.82
CA GLU A 220 11.20 10.89 27.22
C GLU A 220 12.37 10.62 28.16
N ALA A 221 13.14 9.57 27.89
CA ALA A 221 14.28 9.17 28.73
C ALA A 221 15.28 8.31 27.94
N GLU A 222 16.55 8.38 28.33
CA GLU A 222 17.55 7.40 27.89
C GLU A 222 17.31 6.05 28.59
N MET A 223 17.41 4.95 27.84
CA MET A 223 17.29 3.60 28.39
C MET A 223 18.59 3.19 29.06
N LEU A 224 18.54 3.01 30.38
CA LEU A 224 19.66 2.44 31.14
C LEU A 224 19.51 0.93 31.23
N LYS A 225 20.61 0.20 31.02
CA LYS A 225 20.61 -1.27 30.94
C LYS A 225 19.99 -1.95 32.17
N GLU A 226 20.25 -1.42 33.36
CA GLU A 226 19.79 -1.97 34.64
C GLU A 226 18.36 -1.56 35.03
N LYS A 227 17.72 -0.62 34.30
CA LYS A 227 16.40 -0.13 34.66
C LYS A 227 15.30 -1.09 34.17
N PRO A 228 14.28 -1.38 35.00
CA PRO A 228 13.16 -2.20 34.58
C PRO A 228 12.33 -1.47 33.52
N VAL A 229 11.81 -2.23 32.56
CA VAL A 229 11.02 -1.71 31.45
C VAL A 229 9.54 -1.83 31.74
N ASN A 230 8.80 -0.73 31.61
CA ASN A 230 7.34 -0.75 31.74
C ASN A 230 6.70 -1.45 30.53
N LYS A 231 5.91 -2.50 30.79
CA LYS A 231 5.23 -3.31 29.78
C LYS A 231 3.85 -2.73 29.46
N SER A 232 3.81 -1.50 28.96
CA SER A 232 2.60 -0.92 28.34
C SER A 232 2.17 -1.70 27.10
N LYS A 233 0.99 -1.44 26.53
CA LYS A 233 0.48 -2.12 25.31
C LYS A 233 1.49 -2.10 24.14
N ARG A 234 2.31 -1.04 24.07
CA ARG A 234 3.40 -0.88 23.11
C ARG A 234 4.53 -0.07 23.74
N LEU A 235 5.77 -0.44 23.43
CA LEU A 235 6.97 0.30 23.77
C LEU A 235 7.62 0.84 22.49
N ASN A 236 7.84 2.16 22.43
CA ASN A 236 8.56 2.78 21.31
C ASN A 236 9.96 3.15 21.77
N VAL A 237 10.95 2.72 21.01
CA VAL A 237 12.37 2.92 21.30
C VAL A 237 13.03 3.58 20.10
N LEU A 238 13.81 4.62 20.35
CA LEU A 238 14.62 5.29 19.37
C LEU A 238 16.08 4.87 19.54
N ALA A 239 16.65 4.26 18.51
CA ALA A 239 18.06 3.92 18.43
C ALA A 239 18.83 5.03 17.72
N ARG A 240 19.85 5.59 18.38
CA ARG A 240 20.77 6.58 17.81
C ARG A 240 22.09 5.91 17.46
N TRP A 241 22.37 5.88 16.17
CA TRP A 241 23.51 5.20 15.58
C TRP A 241 24.68 6.17 15.40
N PRO A 242 25.83 5.91 16.06
CA PRO A 242 27.06 6.64 15.75
C PRO A 242 27.61 6.24 14.38
N VAL A 243 28.41 7.12 13.78
CA VAL A 243 28.90 6.95 12.39
C VAL A 243 29.62 5.61 12.20
N LYS A 244 30.50 5.23 13.12
CA LYS A 244 31.31 4.00 13.04
C LYS A 244 30.49 2.71 13.10
N GLU A 245 29.30 2.76 13.69
CA GLU A 245 28.46 1.59 13.87
C GLU A 245 27.58 1.33 12.64
N LEU A 246 27.33 2.36 11.82
CA LEU A 246 26.66 2.20 10.53
C LEU A 246 27.48 1.34 9.57
N ASP A 247 28.82 1.40 9.64
CA ASP A 247 29.71 0.66 8.74
C ASP A 247 29.67 -0.86 8.94
N VAL A 248 29.17 -1.32 10.10
CA VAL A 248 29.03 -2.74 10.44
C VAL A 248 27.78 -3.36 9.79
N TYR A 249 26.83 -2.55 9.38
CA TYR A 249 25.52 -3.02 8.90
C TYR A 249 25.22 -2.51 7.49
N ASP A 250 24.54 -3.33 6.70
CA ASP A 250 23.98 -2.92 5.41
C ASP A 250 22.79 -1.99 5.65
N THR A 251 23.08 -0.71 5.83
CA THR A 251 22.06 0.32 6.04
C THR A 251 21.20 0.54 4.80
N CYS A 252 21.62 0.11 3.61
CA CYS A 252 20.79 0.12 2.41
C CYS A 252 19.64 -0.87 2.54
N LEU A 253 19.86 -2.07 3.07
CA LEU A 253 18.78 -3.04 3.32
C LEU A 253 17.80 -2.57 4.40
N LEU A 254 18.25 -1.73 5.33
CA LEU A 254 17.37 -1.06 6.30
C LEU A 254 16.61 0.11 5.68
N SER A 255 17.23 0.88 4.76
CA SER A 255 16.73 2.19 4.29
C SER A 255 15.97 2.13 2.97
N SER A 256 16.39 1.25 2.07
CA SER A 256 15.83 1.06 0.74
C SER A 256 15.20 -0.32 0.67
N LEU A 257 13.90 -0.32 0.38
CA LEU A 257 13.21 -1.54 -0.01
C LEU A 257 13.85 -2.03 -1.31
N PRO A 258 14.20 -3.32 -1.45
CA PRO A 258 14.55 -3.87 -2.75
C PRO A 258 13.35 -3.64 -3.67
N GLU A 259 13.45 -2.67 -4.58
CA GLU A 259 12.41 -2.44 -5.57
C GLU A 259 12.28 -3.71 -6.41
N VAL A 260 11.10 -4.33 -6.39
CA VAL A 260 10.74 -5.29 -7.43
C VAL A 260 10.92 -4.55 -8.75
N SER A 261 11.84 -5.04 -9.58
CA SER A 261 12.21 -4.47 -10.87
C SER A 261 10.98 -3.86 -11.55
N LYS A 262 10.90 -2.52 -11.60
CA LYS A 262 9.98 -1.81 -12.49
C LYS A 262 10.51 -1.99 -13.91
N SER A 263 10.40 -3.20 -14.44
CA SER A 263 10.44 -3.37 -15.89
C SER A 263 9.27 -2.56 -16.41
N GLY A 264 9.58 -1.50 -17.17
CA GLY A 264 8.61 -0.68 -17.89
C GLY A 264 7.96 -1.44 -19.04
N THR A 265 7.54 -2.69 -18.81
CA THR A 265 6.64 -3.38 -19.71
C THR A 265 5.26 -2.76 -19.48
N LYS A 266 4.74 -2.06 -20.49
CA LYS A 266 3.32 -1.71 -20.57
C LYS A 266 2.55 -3.02 -20.31
N ARG A 267 2.00 -3.16 -19.09
CA ARG A 267 1.27 -4.35 -18.67
C ARG A 267 0.16 -4.61 -19.69
N PRO A 268 -0.14 -5.86 -20.07
CA PRO A 268 -1.28 -6.18 -20.91
C PRO A 268 -2.53 -5.57 -20.29
N GLN A 269 -3.22 -4.71 -21.02
CA GLN A 269 -4.45 -4.09 -20.55
C GLN A 269 -5.45 -5.23 -20.32
N GLU A 270 -5.88 -5.44 -19.06
CA GLU A 270 -6.88 -6.46 -18.74
C GLU A 270 -8.13 -6.21 -19.60
N SER A 271 -8.41 -7.14 -20.51
CA SER A 271 -9.54 -7.07 -21.43
C SER A 271 -10.70 -7.94 -20.92
N VAL A 272 -11.90 -7.37 -20.86
CA VAL A 272 -13.12 -8.09 -20.47
C VAL A 272 -14.07 -8.15 -21.66
N SER A 273 -14.69 -9.29 -21.94
CA SER A 273 -15.67 -9.36 -23.03
C SER A 273 -17.02 -8.79 -22.60
N LEU A 274 -17.77 -8.21 -23.55
CA LEU A 274 -19.13 -7.74 -23.34
C LEU A 274 -20.04 -8.86 -22.82
N PHE A 275 -19.84 -10.09 -23.30
CA PHE A 275 -20.57 -11.27 -22.83
C PHE A 275 -20.33 -11.51 -21.35
N LYS A 276 -19.09 -11.40 -20.83
CA LYS A 276 -18.85 -11.50 -19.38
C LYS A 276 -19.59 -10.41 -18.59
N CYS A 277 -19.66 -9.19 -19.11
CA CYS A 277 -20.45 -8.12 -18.49
C CYS A 277 -21.95 -8.45 -18.46
N LEU A 278 -22.45 -9.09 -19.52
CA LEU A 278 -23.83 -9.55 -19.61
C LEU A 278 -24.12 -10.70 -18.64
N GLU A 279 -23.25 -11.70 -18.55
CA GLU A 279 -23.39 -12.78 -17.57
C GLU A 279 -23.40 -12.24 -16.13
N ALA A 280 -22.49 -11.31 -15.82
CA ALA A 280 -22.45 -10.65 -14.51
C ALA A 280 -23.75 -9.89 -14.20
N PHE A 281 -24.41 -9.31 -15.21
CA PHE A 281 -25.71 -8.66 -15.06
C PHE A 281 -26.87 -9.65 -14.78
N LEU A 282 -26.78 -10.88 -15.31
CA LEU A 282 -27.81 -11.91 -15.20
C LEU A 282 -27.59 -12.88 -14.02
N THR A 283 -26.43 -12.79 -13.37
CA THR A 283 -26.07 -13.61 -12.21
C THR A 283 -26.90 -13.18 -10.99
N GLU A 284 -27.25 -14.15 -10.14
CA GLU A 284 -27.93 -13.90 -8.87
C GLU A 284 -27.02 -13.12 -7.91
N GLU A 285 -27.58 -12.10 -7.25
CA GLU A 285 -26.87 -11.27 -6.27
C GLU A 285 -27.69 -11.15 -4.96
N PRO A 286 -27.08 -11.24 -3.78
CA PRO A 286 -27.77 -10.89 -2.54
C PRO A 286 -27.98 -9.37 -2.49
N LEU A 287 -29.16 -8.94 -2.05
CA LEU A 287 -29.39 -7.52 -1.78
C LEU A 287 -28.50 -7.04 -0.63
N GLY A 288 -28.05 -5.78 -0.73
CA GLY A 288 -27.24 -5.16 0.32
C GLY A 288 -28.06 -4.84 1.58
N PRO A 289 -27.41 -4.58 2.73
CA PRO A 289 -28.09 -4.18 3.96
C PRO A 289 -28.95 -2.92 3.81
N ASP A 290 -28.52 -1.99 2.96
CA ASP A 290 -29.24 -0.73 2.72
C ASP A 290 -30.42 -0.86 1.73
N ASP A 291 -30.49 -1.97 0.97
CA ASP A 291 -31.47 -2.22 -0.11
C ASP A 291 -32.27 -3.52 0.12
N MET A 292 -32.48 -3.90 1.38
CA MET A 292 -33.19 -5.14 1.74
C MET A 292 -34.62 -5.18 1.17
N TRP A 293 -35.09 -6.37 0.79
CA TRP A 293 -36.43 -6.56 0.27
C TRP A 293 -37.45 -6.68 1.40
N TYR A 294 -38.54 -5.93 1.31
CA TYR A 294 -39.66 -6.09 2.22
C TYR A 294 -40.47 -7.35 1.86
N CYS A 295 -40.38 -8.38 2.69
CA CYS A 295 -41.07 -9.64 2.48
C CYS A 295 -42.55 -9.51 2.88
N PRO A 296 -43.52 -9.68 1.97
CA PRO A 296 -44.94 -9.57 2.30
C PRO A 296 -45.44 -10.70 3.23
N GLY A 297 -44.76 -11.86 3.23
CA GLY A 297 -45.07 -12.97 4.12
C GLY A 297 -44.58 -12.76 5.55
N CYS A 298 -43.33 -12.32 5.71
CA CYS A 298 -42.72 -12.06 7.03
C CYS A 298 -43.11 -10.70 7.61
N LYS A 299 -43.55 -9.76 6.76
CA LYS A 299 -43.85 -8.35 7.10
C LYS A 299 -42.65 -7.59 7.68
N GLU A 300 -41.46 -7.86 7.15
CA GLU A 300 -40.21 -7.21 7.55
C GLU A 300 -39.21 -7.19 6.39
N HIS A 301 -38.15 -6.36 6.53
CA HIS A 301 -37.05 -6.32 5.58
C HIS A 301 -36.13 -7.53 5.74
N ARG A 302 -35.90 -8.25 4.64
CA ARG A 302 -35.05 -9.44 4.59
C ARG A 302 -34.01 -9.28 3.49
N GLN A 303 -32.82 -9.82 3.76
CA GLN A 303 -31.77 -9.92 2.76
C GLN A 303 -32.13 -11.04 1.78
N ALA A 304 -32.79 -10.67 0.68
CA ALA A 304 -33.20 -11.60 -0.37
C ALA A 304 -32.13 -11.74 -1.46
N ILE A 305 -32.22 -12.83 -2.23
CA ILE A 305 -31.46 -13.02 -3.46
C ILE A 305 -32.26 -12.42 -4.61
N LYS A 306 -31.61 -11.60 -5.43
CA LYS A 306 -32.19 -10.96 -6.61
C LYS A 306 -31.53 -11.51 -7.86
N LYS A 307 -32.34 -11.80 -8.87
CA LYS A 307 -31.90 -12.20 -10.21
C LYS A 307 -32.58 -11.32 -11.25
N LEU A 308 -31.85 -10.99 -12.31
CA LEU A 308 -32.40 -10.35 -13.50
C LEU A 308 -32.28 -11.30 -14.69
N ASP A 309 -33.30 -11.31 -15.55
CA ASP A 309 -33.34 -12.15 -16.75
C ASP A 309 -33.83 -11.30 -17.95
N LEU A 310 -33.40 -11.67 -19.16
CA LEU A 310 -33.86 -11.00 -20.39
C LEU A 310 -35.10 -11.70 -20.93
N TRP A 311 -36.24 -11.00 -20.88
CA TRP A 311 -37.51 -11.54 -21.38
C TRP A 311 -37.77 -11.24 -22.86
N ARG A 312 -37.49 -10.00 -23.30
CA ARG A 312 -37.69 -9.53 -24.68
C ARG A 312 -36.62 -8.48 -25.02
N LEU A 313 -36.16 -8.44 -26.27
CA LEU A 313 -35.18 -7.47 -26.74
C LEU A 313 -35.77 -6.50 -27.80
N PRO A 314 -35.34 -5.22 -27.79
CA PRO A 314 -35.84 -4.18 -28.70
C PRO A 314 -35.20 -4.23 -30.09
N GLU A 315 -35.70 -3.45 -31.04
CA GLU A 315 -34.99 -3.22 -32.31
C GLU A 315 -33.70 -2.42 -32.13
N ILE A 316 -33.74 -1.39 -31.28
CA ILE A 316 -32.56 -0.60 -30.89
C ILE A 316 -32.18 -0.97 -29.45
N LEU A 317 -31.05 -1.63 -29.31
CA LEU A 317 -30.48 -2.03 -28.03
C LEU A 317 -29.41 -1.04 -27.61
N VAL A 318 -29.61 -0.41 -26.46
CA VAL A 318 -28.63 0.49 -25.86
C VAL A 318 -27.95 -0.24 -24.70
N ILE A 319 -26.63 -0.35 -24.76
CA ILE A 319 -25.82 -0.97 -23.71
C ILE A 319 -24.90 0.10 -23.10
N HIS A 320 -25.14 0.42 -21.84
CA HIS A 320 -24.27 1.25 -21.02
C HIS A 320 -23.30 0.38 -20.23
N LEU A 321 -22.02 0.69 -20.33
CA LEU A 321 -20.96 0.10 -19.52
C LEU A 321 -20.83 0.93 -18.24
N LYS A 322 -21.20 0.36 -17.07
CA LYS A 322 -21.16 1.04 -15.76
C LYS A 322 -19.73 1.32 -15.30
N ARG A 323 -19.07 2.30 -15.92
CA ARG A 323 -17.68 2.67 -15.63
C ARG A 323 -17.54 3.54 -14.39
N PHE A 324 -18.54 4.37 -14.10
CA PHE A 324 -18.47 5.29 -12.96
C PHE A 324 -18.99 4.64 -11.68
N SER A 325 -18.23 4.81 -10.60
CA SER A 325 -18.64 4.47 -9.25
C SER A 325 -18.58 5.72 -8.37
N TYR A 326 -19.58 5.87 -7.52
CA TYR A 326 -19.74 6.98 -6.61
C TYR A 326 -19.80 6.45 -5.17
N SER A 327 -18.91 6.93 -4.31
CA SER A 327 -19.03 6.84 -2.86
C SER A 327 -19.03 8.24 -2.26
N ARG A 328 -19.47 8.38 -0.99
CA ARG A 328 -19.55 9.68 -0.30
C ARG A 328 -18.24 10.49 -0.33
N PHE A 329 -17.09 9.85 -0.52
CA PHE A 329 -15.77 10.48 -0.49
C PHE A 329 -14.96 10.29 -1.77
N MET A 330 -15.36 9.40 -2.68
CA MET A 330 -14.59 9.11 -3.89
C MET A 330 -15.45 8.97 -5.14
N LYS A 331 -14.90 9.47 -6.23
CA LYS A 331 -15.45 9.39 -7.58
C LYS A 331 -14.44 8.66 -8.45
N ASN A 332 -14.75 7.47 -8.93
CA ASN A 332 -13.82 6.67 -9.73
C ASN A 332 -14.43 6.26 -11.07
N LYS A 333 -13.59 6.11 -12.09
CA LYS A 333 -13.94 5.60 -13.42
C LYS A 333 -13.12 4.35 -13.73
N LEU A 334 -13.79 3.30 -14.20
CA LEU A 334 -13.16 2.07 -14.68
C LEU A 334 -12.66 2.25 -16.13
N GLU A 335 -11.34 2.20 -16.31
CA GLU A 335 -10.64 2.30 -17.60
C GLU A 335 -10.40 0.93 -18.27
N ALA A 336 -11.06 -0.13 -17.79
CA ALA A 336 -10.91 -1.48 -18.33
C ALA A 336 -11.30 -1.52 -19.82
N TYR A 337 -10.52 -2.23 -20.62
CA TYR A 337 -10.84 -2.44 -22.03
C TYR A 337 -11.97 -3.47 -22.12
N VAL A 338 -13.08 -3.10 -22.76
CA VAL A 338 -14.21 -4.01 -22.98
C VAL A 338 -14.21 -4.41 -24.44
N ASP A 339 -14.02 -5.70 -24.73
CA ASP A 339 -14.15 -6.21 -26.08
C ASP A 339 -15.62 -6.50 -26.40
N PHE A 340 -16.16 -5.80 -27.39
CA PHE A 340 -17.53 -5.95 -27.86
C PHE A 340 -17.56 -6.19 -29.37
N PRO A 341 -18.47 -7.02 -29.89
CA PRO A 341 -18.59 -7.29 -31.32
C PRO A 341 -19.12 -6.07 -32.08
N LEU A 342 -18.51 -5.72 -33.21
CA LEU A 342 -19.04 -4.65 -34.08
C LEU A 342 -20.23 -5.17 -34.89
N ASP A 343 -20.15 -6.41 -35.34
CA ASP A 343 -21.17 -7.11 -36.09
C ASP A 343 -21.57 -8.40 -35.39
N ASN A 344 -22.79 -8.87 -35.66
CA ASN A 344 -23.28 -10.18 -35.25
C ASN A 344 -23.24 -10.41 -33.72
N LEU A 345 -23.60 -9.40 -32.92
CA LEU A 345 -23.88 -9.60 -31.49
C LEU A 345 -25.12 -10.49 -31.35
N ASP A 346 -24.93 -11.76 -31.06
CA ASP A 346 -26.01 -12.72 -30.87
C ASP A 346 -26.39 -12.84 -29.39
N LEU A 347 -27.64 -12.45 -29.06
CA LEU A 347 -28.21 -12.53 -27.72
C LEU A 347 -29.27 -13.62 -27.59
N SER A 348 -29.41 -14.50 -28.59
CA SER A 348 -30.50 -15.50 -28.64
C SER A 348 -30.44 -16.50 -27.48
N SER A 349 -29.25 -16.85 -27.01
CA SER A 349 -29.04 -17.75 -25.87
C SER A 349 -29.43 -17.15 -24.52
N TYR A 350 -29.56 -15.82 -24.44
CA TYR A 350 -29.79 -15.09 -23.20
C TYR A 350 -31.26 -14.80 -22.90
N ILE A 351 -32.17 -15.13 -23.83
CA ILE A 351 -33.59 -14.82 -23.70
C ILE A 351 -34.33 -16.01 -23.09
N SER A 352 -35.01 -15.76 -21.96
CA SER A 352 -35.77 -16.80 -21.25
C SER A 352 -37.05 -17.22 -21.96
N TYR A 353 -37.67 -16.31 -22.72
CA TYR A 353 -38.95 -16.55 -23.41
C TYR A 353 -38.77 -16.77 -24.92
N LYS A 354 -39.07 -17.99 -25.39
CA LYS A 354 -38.96 -18.39 -26.80
C LYS A 354 -40.34 -18.37 -27.47
N ASN A 355 -40.64 -17.33 -28.25
CA ASN A 355 -41.94 -17.16 -28.93
C ASN A 355 -41.81 -17.16 -30.46
N GLY A 356 -41.29 -18.25 -31.03
CA GLY A 356 -41.15 -18.45 -32.48
C GLY A 356 -40.04 -17.64 -33.15
N GLN A 357 -39.59 -16.52 -32.56
CA GLN A 357 -38.42 -15.78 -33.00
C GLN A 357 -37.15 -16.39 -32.40
N THR A 358 -36.29 -16.93 -33.26
CA THR A 358 -35.14 -17.78 -32.87
C THR A 358 -33.81 -17.04 -32.87
N THR A 359 -33.75 -15.83 -33.43
CA THR A 359 -32.51 -15.08 -33.68
C THR A 359 -32.62 -13.63 -33.21
N TYR A 360 -31.66 -13.21 -32.39
CA TYR A 360 -31.52 -11.86 -31.87
C TYR A 360 -30.10 -11.37 -32.12
N ARG A 361 -29.80 -11.12 -33.41
CA ARG A 361 -28.51 -10.63 -33.88
C ARG A 361 -28.55 -9.11 -34.05
N TYR A 362 -27.47 -8.43 -33.65
CA TYR A 362 -27.35 -6.98 -33.75
C TYR A 362 -26.03 -6.56 -34.40
N MET A 363 -26.05 -5.36 -34.98
CA MET A 363 -24.89 -4.64 -35.51
C MET A 363 -24.73 -3.32 -34.76
N LEU A 364 -23.51 -2.99 -34.37
CA LEU A 364 -23.17 -1.73 -33.72
C LEU A 364 -23.21 -0.61 -34.76
N TYR A 365 -23.89 0.49 -34.46
CA TYR A 365 -23.95 1.64 -35.37
C TYR A 365 -23.50 2.95 -34.72
N ALA A 366 -23.40 3.02 -33.39
CA ALA A 366 -22.82 4.17 -32.71
C ALA A 366 -22.19 3.80 -31.36
N ILE A 367 -21.22 4.61 -30.94
CA ILE A 367 -20.57 4.55 -29.64
C ILE A 367 -20.50 5.97 -29.09
N SER A 368 -20.93 6.17 -27.85
CA SER A 368 -20.54 7.35 -27.08
C SER A 368 -19.29 7.01 -26.28
N ASN A 369 -18.23 7.76 -26.51
CA ASN A 369 -16.95 7.63 -25.83
C ASN A 369 -16.85 8.65 -24.70
N HIS A 370 -16.13 8.31 -23.63
CA HIS A 370 -15.82 9.24 -22.54
C HIS A 370 -14.33 9.22 -22.18
N TYR A 371 -13.72 10.39 -22.19
CA TYR A 371 -12.32 10.63 -21.79
C TYR A 371 -12.28 11.43 -20.50
N GLY A 372 -11.24 11.21 -19.68
CA GLY A 372 -11.10 11.89 -18.40
C GLY A 372 -11.90 11.26 -17.26
N SER A 373 -12.01 12.00 -16.16
CA SER A 373 -12.53 11.53 -14.87
C SER A 373 -13.95 12.05 -14.61
N MET A 374 -14.55 11.67 -13.47
CA MET A 374 -15.86 12.17 -13.08
C MET A 374 -15.86 13.63 -12.59
N GLY A 375 -14.69 14.22 -12.33
CA GLY A 375 -14.54 15.65 -11.98
C GLY A 375 -14.40 16.57 -13.20
N GLY A 376 -14.18 15.99 -14.37
CA GLY A 376 -13.96 16.69 -15.64
C GLY A 376 -13.57 15.67 -16.71
N GLY A 377 -14.29 15.69 -17.82
CA GLY A 377 -14.14 14.75 -18.91
C GLY A 377 -14.70 15.30 -20.21
N HIS A 378 -14.53 14.54 -21.28
CA HIS A 378 -14.92 14.91 -22.64
C HIS A 378 -15.63 13.75 -23.32
N TYR A 379 -16.71 14.03 -24.04
CA TYR A 379 -17.48 13.03 -24.77
C TYR A 379 -17.30 13.21 -26.27
N THR A 380 -17.04 12.11 -26.97
CA THR A 380 -17.08 12.06 -28.44
C THR A 380 -18.01 10.95 -28.90
N ALA A 381 -18.30 10.88 -30.20
CA ALA A 381 -19.11 9.81 -30.75
C ALA A 381 -18.48 9.18 -31.99
N TYR A 382 -18.41 7.85 -32.02
CA TYR A 382 -18.14 7.10 -33.24
C TYR A 382 -19.46 6.66 -33.86
N VAL A 383 -19.71 6.97 -35.13
CA VAL A 383 -20.97 6.63 -35.81
C VAL A 383 -20.71 5.97 -37.15
N HIS A 384 -21.44 4.88 -37.42
CA HIS A 384 -21.45 4.18 -38.70
C HIS A 384 -22.34 4.93 -39.69
N HIS A 385 -21.80 5.22 -40.87
CA HIS A 385 -22.49 5.96 -41.94
C HIS A 385 -22.55 5.16 -43.25
N GLY A 386 -22.98 3.90 -43.15
CA GLY A 386 -23.24 3.01 -44.28
C GLY A 386 -21.97 2.46 -44.96
N GLY A 387 -22.08 1.28 -45.56
CA GLY A 387 -20.92 0.51 -46.04
C GLY A 387 -20.00 0.16 -44.88
N ASP A 388 -18.69 0.38 -45.04
CA ASP A 388 -17.67 0.16 -43.99
C ASP A 388 -17.12 1.48 -43.43
N ARG A 389 -17.91 2.57 -43.50
CA ARG A 389 -17.45 3.92 -43.13
C ARG A 389 -17.90 4.30 -41.73
N TRP A 390 -16.91 4.63 -40.90
CA TRP A 390 -17.11 5.19 -39.58
C TRP A 390 -16.53 6.59 -39.50
N TYR A 391 -17.17 7.41 -38.67
CA TYR A 391 -16.75 8.79 -38.41
C TYR A 391 -16.66 9.03 -36.92
N ASP A 392 -15.62 9.75 -36.52
CA ASP A 392 -15.44 10.35 -35.20
C ASP A 392 -16.01 11.76 -35.20
N PHE A 393 -16.93 12.01 -34.28
CA PHE A 393 -17.57 13.30 -34.03
C PHE A 393 -17.07 13.82 -32.68
N ASP A 394 -16.17 14.79 -32.76
CA ASP A 394 -15.59 15.51 -31.63
C ASP A 394 -16.01 16.98 -31.71
N ASP A 395 -17.13 17.31 -31.07
CA ASP A 395 -17.81 18.60 -31.14
C ASP A 395 -18.03 19.10 -32.58
N SER A 396 -17.30 20.14 -33.00
CA SER A 396 -17.37 20.71 -34.35
C SER A 396 -16.51 19.98 -35.38
N HIS A 397 -15.71 19.00 -34.97
CA HIS A 397 -14.75 18.31 -35.82
C HIS A 397 -15.28 16.91 -36.15
N VAL A 398 -15.33 16.61 -37.45
CA VAL A 398 -15.78 15.31 -37.95
C VAL A 398 -14.71 14.73 -38.86
N HIS A 399 -14.22 13.54 -38.50
CA HIS A 399 -13.16 12.85 -39.23
C HIS A 399 -13.52 11.40 -39.49
N GLN A 400 -13.11 10.87 -40.64
CA GLN A 400 -13.27 9.44 -40.90
C GLN A 400 -12.30 8.63 -40.02
N ILE A 401 -12.79 7.55 -39.42
CA ILE A 401 -12.01 6.64 -38.57
C ILE A 401 -12.07 5.20 -39.13
N SER A 402 -10.97 4.46 -39.01
CA SER A 402 -10.92 3.05 -39.42
C SER A 402 -11.56 2.16 -38.36
N GLN A 403 -12.18 1.06 -38.81
CA GLN A 403 -12.88 0.11 -37.94
C GLN A 403 -12.01 -0.44 -36.80
N GLU A 404 -10.73 -0.66 -37.07
CA GLU A 404 -9.73 -1.15 -36.13
C GLU A 404 -9.50 -0.23 -34.92
N LYS A 405 -9.80 1.07 -35.06
CA LYS A 405 -9.56 2.09 -34.02
C LYS A 405 -10.80 2.41 -33.17
N ILE A 406 -11.93 1.79 -33.48
CA ILE A 406 -13.21 2.08 -32.84
C ILE A 406 -13.28 1.47 -31.44
N LYS A 407 -12.74 0.26 -31.27
CA LYS A 407 -12.73 -0.41 -29.96
C LYS A 407 -11.63 0.19 -29.10
N THR A 408 -12.03 0.90 -28.06
CA THR A 408 -11.12 1.55 -27.10
C THR A 408 -11.66 1.42 -25.68
N SER A 409 -10.82 1.67 -24.67
CA SER A 409 -11.28 1.76 -23.28
C SER A 409 -12.22 2.96 -23.01
N ALA A 410 -12.28 3.93 -23.93
CA ALA A 410 -13.15 5.10 -23.82
C ALA A 410 -14.63 4.78 -24.10
N ALA A 411 -14.94 3.67 -24.78
CA ALA A 411 -16.32 3.29 -25.10
C ALA A 411 -17.17 3.22 -23.83
N TYR A 412 -18.24 4.01 -23.77
CA TYR A 412 -19.08 4.18 -22.58
C TYR A 412 -20.51 3.72 -22.80
N VAL A 413 -21.13 4.11 -23.92
CA VAL A 413 -22.45 3.63 -24.33
C VAL A 413 -22.38 3.09 -25.75
N LEU A 414 -22.84 1.86 -25.94
CA LEU A 414 -22.87 1.15 -27.22
C LEU A 414 -24.32 1.14 -27.75
N PHE A 415 -24.49 1.46 -29.02
CA PHE A 415 -25.78 1.49 -29.70
C PHE A 415 -25.82 0.42 -30.80
N TYR A 416 -26.67 -0.57 -30.59
CA TYR A 416 -26.86 -1.71 -31.46
C TYR A 416 -28.23 -1.66 -32.15
N LYS A 417 -28.27 -1.97 -33.44
CA LYS A 417 -29.49 -2.13 -34.24
C LYS A 417 -29.67 -3.60 -34.59
N ARG A 418 -30.87 -4.12 -34.38
CA ARG A 418 -31.22 -5.50 -34.69
C ARG A 418 -31.13 -5.73 -36.20
N LEU A 419 -30.48 -6.82 -36.58
CA LEU A 419 -30.48 -7.31 -37.95
C LEU A 419 -31.85 -7.93 -38.23
N VAL A 420 -32.46 -7.53 -39.34
CA VAL A 420 -33.66 -8.19 -39.85
C VAL A 420 -33.15 -9.33 -40.72
N ASP A 421 -33.51 -10.56 -40.37
CA ASP A 421 -33.26 -11.74 -41.21
C ASP A 421 -34.10 -11.70 -42.50
#